data_AF-A0A968X4Q9-F1
#
_entry.id   AF-A0A968X4Q9-F1
#
_cell.length_a   1.000
_cell.length_b   1.000
_cell.length_c   1.000
_cell.angle_alpha   90.00
_cell.angle_beta   90.00
_cell.angle_gamma   90.00
#
_symmetry.space_group_name_H-M   'P 1'
#
loop_
_entity.id
_entity.type
_entity.pdbx_description
1 polymer ?
#
loop_
_entity_poly.entity_id
_entity_poly.type
_entity_poly.pdbx_seq_one_letter_code
_entity_poly.pdbx_strand_id
1 'polypeptide(L)'
;MVPRAGGGTDEVAQDFAARPALSDAEVLALAQMAQRVAAHFGSPQDIEWALADSKLHLLQSRPITSLYPLPSSAASDDNGLRFYFSFNALQGIPEPITPFGISTIKLPCRVCFA
;
A
#
# COMPACT_ATOMS: atom_id res chain seq x y z
N MET A 1 -18.80 3.20 -18.09
CA MET A 1 -18.97 2.00 -18.94
C MET A 1 -20.33 1.38 -18.65
N VAL A 2 -21.04 0.91 -19.67
CA VAL A 2 -22.36 0.27 -19.54
C VAL A 2 -22.31 -1.08 -20.24
N PRO A 3 -22.83 -2.18 -19.66
CA PRO A 3 -22.79 -3.49 -20.29
C PRO A 3 -23.70 -3.56 -21.53
N ARG A 4 -23.21 -4.22 -22.59
CA ARG A 4 -23.99 -4.51 -23.81
C ARG A 4 -24.74 -5.84 -23.68
N ALA A 5 -25.94 -5.92 -24.25
CA ALA A 5 -26.76 -7.13 -24.25
C ALA A 5 -26.12 -8.36 -24.93
N GLY A 6 -25.15 -8.14 -25.84
CA GLY A 6 -24.39 -9.20 -26.51
C GLY A 6 -22.99 -9.45 -25.94
N GLY A 7 -22.66 -8.88 -24.78
CA GLY A 7 -21.31 -8.88 -24.21
C GLY A 7 -20.46 -7.68 -24.62
N GLY A 8 -19.48 -7.35 -23.77
CA GLY A 8 -18.67 -6.14 -23.89
C GLY A 8 -19.31 -4.92 -23.19
N THR A 9 -18.64 -3.78 -23.32
CA THR A 9 -19.02 -2.52 -22.65
C THR A 9 -19.03 -1.36 -23.62
N ASP A 10 -19.98 -0.46 -23.46
CA ASP A 10 -19.97 0.86 -24.08
C ASP A 10 -19.32 1.88 -23.14
N GLU A 11 -18.41 2.70 -23.68
CA GLU A 11 -18.00 3.93 -23.03
C GLU A 11 -19.08 4.98 -23.27
N VAL A 12 -19.65 5.47 -22.18
CA VAL A 12 -20.64 6.55 -22.23
C VAL A 12 -20.04 7.71 -21.47
N ALA A 13 -19.88 8.84 -22.15
CA ALA A 13 -19.54 10.10 -21.52
C ALA A 13 -20.66 10.47 -20.57
N GLN A 14 -20.30 10.61 -19.31
CA GLN A 14 -21.23 10.69 -18.21
C GLN A 14 -20.79 11.93 -17.41
N ASP A 15 -21.66 12.95 -17.34
CA ASP A 15 -21.34 14.26 -16.77
C ASP A 15 -21.39 14.25 -15.24
N PHE A 16 -20.51 13.45 -14.63
CA PHE A 16 -20.36 13.31 -13.16
C PHE A 16 -19.18 14.09 -12.61
N ALA A 17 -18.56 14.97 -13.40
CA ALA A 17 -17.33 15.65 -13.00
C ALA A 17 -17.46 16.40 -11.65
N ALA A 18 -18.67 16.82 -11.28
CA ALA A 18 -18.94 17.54 -10.03
C ALA A 18 -19.53 16.67 -8.89
N ARG A 19 -19.80 15.37 -9.09
CA ARG A 19 -20.47 14.53 -8.08
C ARG A 19 -19.57 13.38 -7.61
N PRO A 20 -19.37 13.21 -6.29
CA PRO A 20 -18.68 12.04 -5.75
C PRO A 20 -19.34 10.73 -6.19
N ALA A 21 -18.52 9.73 -6.53
CA ALA A 21 -18.99 8.40 -6.91
C ALA A 21 -19.55 7.59 -5.73
N LEU A 22 -19.16 7.97 -4.50
CA LEU A 22 -19.59 7.37 -3.24
C LEU A 22 -20.01 8.47 -2.27
N SER A 23 -20.97 8.17 -1.41
CA SER A 23 -21.24 8.94 -0.19
C SER A 23 -20.17 8.72 0.87
N ASP A 24 -20.06 9.65 1.83
CA ASP A 24 -19.12 9.52 2.95
C ASP A 24 -19.30 8.21 3.73
N ALA A 25 -20.54 7.76 3.90
CA ALA A 25 -20.85 6.49 4.56
C ALA A 25 -20.31 5.27 3.78
N GLU A 26 -20.43 5.30 2.45
CA GLU A 26 -19.89 4.23 1.58
C GLU A 26 -18.36 4.24 1.56
N VAL A 27 -17.72 5.43 1.58
CA VAL A 27 -16.26 5.55 1.70
C VAL A 27 -15.76 4.94 3.01
N LEU A 28 -16.43 5.22 4.14
CA LEU A 28 -16.08 4.64 5.43
C LEU A 28 -16.29 3.12 5.45
N ALA A 29 -17.38 2.62 4.88
CA ALA A 29 -17.63 1.19 4.77
C ALA A 29 -16.56 0.48 3.91
N LEU A 30 -16.14 1.10 2.81
CA LEU A 30 -15.07 0.62 1.95
C LEU A 30 -13.72 0.60 2.68
N ALA A 31 -13.38 1.66 3.41
CA ALA A 31 -12.15 1.73 4.21
C ALA A 31 -12.10 0.64 5.28
N GLN A 32 -13.22 0.40 5.98
CA GLN A 32 -13.32 -0.68 6.97
C GLN A 32 -13.15 -2.06 6.32
N MET A 33 -13.71 -2.28 5.13
CA MET A 33 -13.50 -3.51 4.37
C MET A 33 -12.02 -3.69 4.01
N ALA A 34 -11.37 -2.65 3.49
CA ALA A 34 -9.96 -2.68 3.13
C ALA A 34 -9.06 -3.00 4.35
N GLN A 35 -9.35 -2.39 5.51
CA GLN A 35 -8.64 -2.69 6.76
C GLN A 35 -8.80 -4.15 7.19
N ARG A 36 -10.02 -4.70 7.13
CA ARG A 36 -10.26 -6.13 7.45
C ARG A 36 -9.50 -7.05 6.50
N VAL A 37 -9.46 -6.73 5.20
CA VAL A 37 -8.74 -7.50 4.18
C VAL A 37 -7.23 -7.44 4.45
N ALA A 38 -6.67 -6.26 4.71
CA ALA A 38 -5.26 -6.10 5.06
C ALA A 38 -4.88 -6.86 6.35
N ALA A 39 -5.73 -6.79 7.38
CA ALA A 39 -5.55 -7.54 8.63
C ALA A 39 -5.60 -9.06 8.40
N HIS A 40 -6.51 -9.53 7.55
CA HIS A 40 -6.65 -10.96 7.21
C HIS A 40 -5.39 -11.52 6.53
N PHE A 41 -4.79 -10.76 5.60
CA PHE A 41 -3.59 -11.19 4.87
C PHE A 41 -2.26 -10.77 5.54
N GLY A 42 -2.31 -10.02 6.64
CA GLY A 42 -1.12 -9.55 7.35
C GLY A 42 -0.21 -8.62 6.55
N SER A 43 -0.70 -8.04 5.45
CA SER A 43 0.08 -7.18 4.55
C SER A 43 -0.82 -6.20 3.79
N PRO A 44 -0.30 -5.02 3.37
CA PRO A 44 -1.06 -4.09 2.53
C PRO A 44 -1.58 -4.76 1.25
N GLN A 45 -2.87 -4.59 0.97
CA GLN A 45 -3.53 -5.19 -0.18
C GLN A 45 -3.97 -4.12 -1.19
N ASP A 46 -3.83 -4.45 -2.46
CA ASP A 46 -4.50 -3.81 -3.59
C ASP A 46 -5.79 -4.60 -3.87
N ILE A 47 -6.94 -3.92 -3.81
CA ILE A 47 -8.27 -4.56 -3.85
C ILE A 47 -9.14 -4.01 -4.97
N GLU A 48 -9.82 -4.92 -5.67
CA GLU A 48 -10.90 -4.58 -6.60
C GLU A 48 -12.23 -4.84 -5.93
N TRP A 49 -13.17 -3.91 -6.09
CA TRP A 49 -14.47 -3.94 -5.42
C TRP A 49 -15.57 -3.41 -6.33
N ALA A 50 -16.81 -3.76 -5.99
CA ALA A 50 -18.02 -3.22 -6.62
C ALA A 50 -19.06 -2.84 -5.56
N LEU A 51 -19.90 -1.87 -5.92
CA LEU A 51 -21.07 -1.47 -5.14
C LEU A 51 -22.31 -1.74 -5.98
N ALA A 52 -23.17 -2.64 -5.51
CA ALA A 52 -24.44 -2.98 -6.16
C ALA A 52 -25.51 -3.10 -5.07
N ASP A 53 -26.71 -2.55 -5.30
CA ASP A 53 -27.81 -2.58 -4.35
C ASP A 53 -27.41 -2.13 -2.92
N SER A 54 -26.62 -1.05 -2.85
CA SER A 54 -26.04 -0.51 -1.60
C SER A 54 -25.18 -1.50 -0.81
N LYS A 55 -24.66 -2.55 -1.46
CA LYS A 55 -23.80 -3.56 -0.87
C LYS A 55 -22.43 -3.56 -1.53
N LEU A 56 -21.39 -3.56 -0.70
CA LEU A 56 -20.01 -3.69 -1.15
C LEU A 56 -19.63 -5.16 -1.37
N HIS A 57 -18.96 -5.42 -2.49
CA HIS A 57 -18.46 -6.72 -2.90
C HIS A 57 -16.95 -6.63 -3.12
N LEU A 58 -16.19 -7.58 -2.56
CA LEU A 58 -14.77 -7.77 -2.87
C LEU A 58 -14.66 -8.70 -4.08
N LEU A 59 -13.97 -8.25 -5.13
CA LEU A 59 -13.79 -9.00 -6.37
C LEU A 59 -12.40 -9.64 -6.44
N GLN A 60 -11.37 -8.88 -6.06
CA GLN A 60 -9.98 -9.32 -6.08
C GLN A 60 -9.22 -8.72 -4.89
N SER A 61 -8.22 -9.44 -4.38
CA SER A 61 -7.23 -8.94 -3.43
C SER A 61 -5.86 -9.48 -3.81
N ARG A 62 -4.84 -8.61 -3.86
CA ARG A 62 -3.45 -9.00 -4.09
C ARG A 62 -2.50 -8.18 -3.20
N PRO A 63 -1.36 -8.73 -2.76
CA PRO A 63 -0.40 -7.98 -1.98
C PRO A 63 0.25 -6.85 -2.79
N ILE A 64 0.47 -5.69 -2.17
CA ILE A 64 1.24 -4.60 -2.78
C ILE A 64 2.73 -4.94 -2.70
N THR A 65 3.39 -5.06 -3.84
CA THR A 65 4.82 -5.46 -3.94
C THR A 65 5.77 -4.29 -4.25
N SER A 66 5.26 -3.07 -4.33
CA SER A 66 6.03 -1.86 -4.67
C SER A 66 6.45 -1.02 -3.47
N LEU A 67 6.03 -1.38 -2.26
CA LEU A 67 6.37 -0.64 -1.04
C LEU A 67 7.84 -0.86 -0.66
N TYR A 68 8.51 0.23 -0.25
CA TYR A 68 9.85 0.13 0.33
C TYR A 68 9.76 -0.49 1.74
N PRO A 69 10.58 -1.49 2.07
CA PRO A 69 10.51 -2.15 3.36
C PRO A 69 10.86 -1.19 4.49
N LEU A 70 10.09 -1.24 5.57
CA LEU A 70 10.43 -0.53 6.79
C LEU A 70 11.59 -1.24 7.53
N PRO A 71 12.48 -0.50 8.20
CA PRO A 71 13.51 -1.11 9.03
C PRO A 71 12.85 -1.89 10.19
N SER A 72 13.47 -2.99 10.64
CA SER A 72 12.89 -3.83 11.70
C SER A 72 12.65 -3.09 13.02
N SER A 73 13.38 -2.00 13.28
CA SER A 73 13.16 -1.13 14.45
C SER A 73 11.92 -0.23 14.34
N ALA A 74 11.35 -0.06 13.14
CA ALA A 74 10.09 0.67 12.95
C ALA A 74 8.87 -0.14 13.39
N ALA A 75 8.99 -1.48 13.49
CA ALA A 75 7.92 -2.36 13.92
C ALA A 75 7.71 -2.39 15.45
N SER A 76 8.37 -1.51 16.21
CA SER A 76 8.21 -1.39 17.66
C SER A 76 6.88 -0.74 18.02
N ASP A 77 6.15 -1.30 18.99
CA ASP A 77 4.82 -0.86 19.46
C ASP A 77 4.77 0.54 20.13
N ASP A 78 5.89 1.29 20.18
CA ASP A 78 6.03 2.55 20.91
C ASP A 78 5.26 3.75 20.28
N ASN A 79 4.59 3.56 19.14
CA ASN A 79 3.77 4.55 18.43
C ASN A 79 4.46 5.93 18.20
N GLY A 80 5.78 6.00 18.36
CA GLY A 80 6.57 7.21 18.20
C GLY A 80 6.83 7.50 16.73
N LEU A 81 6.60 8.74 16.31
CA LEU A 81 7.01 9.24 15.00
C LEU A 81 8.54 9.15 14.87
N ARG A 82 9.02 8.51 13.80
CA ARG A 82 10.45 8.33 13.52
C ARG A 82 10.81 8.96 12.18
N PHE A 83 11.97 9.60 12.13
CA PHE A 83 12.56 10.14 10.91
C PHE A 83 13.80 9.30 10.55
N TYR A 84 13.86 8.83 9.29
CA TYR A 84 14.99 8.07 8.76
C TYR A 84 15.68 8.85 7.66
N PHE A 85 17.01 8.83 7.65
CA PHE A 85 17.83 9.41 6.59
C PHE A 85 18.43 8.31 5.72
N SER A 86 18.39 8.50 4.40
CA SER A 86 19.03 7.56 3.47
C SER A 86 20.54 7.78 3.44
N PHE A 87 21.28 6.91 4.12
CA PHE A 87 22.75 6.93 4.11
C PHE A 87 23.34 6.66 2.71
N ASN A 88 22.64 5.89 1.88
CA ASN A 88 23.06 5.61 0.50
C ASN A 88 22.96 6.87 -0.37
N ALA A 89 21.89 7.66 -0.20
CA ALA A 89 21.71 8.91 -0.93
C ALA A 89 22.80 9.93 -0.60
N LEU A 90 23.24 10.01 0.66
CA LEU A 90 24.34 10.89 1.08
C LEU A 90 25.67 10.54 0.39
N GLN A 91 25.89 9.27 0.08
CA GLN A 91 27.10 8.79 -0.61
C GLN A 91 26.99 8.83 -2.14
N GLY A 92 25.84 9.24 -2.68
CA GLY A 92 25.59 9.23 -4.12
C GLY A 92 25.43 7.81 -4.70
N ILE A 93 24.99 6.84 -3.89
CA ILE A 93 24.74 5.45 -4.32
C ILE A 93 23.22 5.26 -4.45
N PRO A 94 22.63 5.38 -5.65
CA PRO A 94 21.18 5.19 -5.84
C PRO A 94 20.77 3.71 -5.81
N GLU A 95 21.71 2.80 -6.05
CA GLU A 95 21.42 1.38 -6.21
C GLU A 95 21.43 0.59 -4.89
N PRO A 96 20.76 -0.57 -4.84
CA PRO A 96 20.82 -1.47 -3.69
C PRO A 96 22.24 -1.95 -3.39
N ILE A 97 22.63 -1.93 -2.11
CA ILE A 97 23.88 -2.52 -1.64
C ILE A 97 23.66 -4.02 -1.40
N THR A 98 24.60 -4.85 -1.84
CA THR A 98 24.53 -6.30 -1.65
C THR A 98 24.54 -6.71 -0.17
N PRO A 99 24.01 -7.90 0.20
CA PRO A 99 24.03 -8.38 1.59
C PRO A 99 25.42 -8.41 2.24
N PHE A 100 26.46 -8.75 1.47
CA PHE A 100 27.85 -8.71 1.93
C PHE A 100 28.33 -7.27 2.17
N GLY A 101 28.05 -6.34 1.26
CA GLY A 101 28.40 -4.92 1.43
C GLY A 101 27.76 -4.29 2.67
N ILE A 102 26.46 -4.57 2.90
CA ILE A 102 25.75 -4.13 4.10
C ILE A 102 26.40 -4.70 5.37
N SER A 103 26.84 -5.96 5.34
CA SER A 103 27.51 -6.60 6.49
C SER A 103 28.84 -5.93 6.83
N THR A 104 29.63 -5.56 5.82
CA THR A 104 30.89 -4.81 5.99
C THR A 104 30.65 -3.42 6.56
N ILE A 105 29.64 -2.69 6.06
CA ILE A 105 29.26 -1.36 6.58
C ILE A 105 28.84 -1.43 8.05
N LYS A 106 28.14 -2.50 8.46
CA LYS A 106 27.68 -2.70 9.85
C LYS A 106 28.81 -3.09 10.82
N LEU A 107 29.96 -3.57 10.33
CA LEU A 107 31.06 -4.08 11.15
C LEU A 107 31.64 -3.04 12.12
N PRO A 108 32.07 -1.83 11.68
CA PRO A 108 32.63 -0.82 12.59
C PRO A 108 31.62 -0.31 13.62
N CYS A 109 30.32 -0.28 13.31
CA CYS A 109 29.27 0.13 14.26
C CYS A 109 29.09 -0.85 15.43
N ARG A 110 29.53 -2.12 15.32
CA ARG A 110 29.48 -3.09 16.43
C ARG A 110 30.71 -3.03 17.33
N VAL A 111 31.83 -2.47 16.85
CA VAL A 111 33.10 -2.42 17.58
C VAL A 111 33.21 -1.17 18.47
N CYS A 112 32.49 -0.08 18.15
CA CYS A 112 32.47 1.12 18.98
C CYS A 112 31.48 1.10 20.18
N PHE A 113 30.71 0.01 20.35
CA PHE A 113 29.77 -0.18 21.47
C PHE A 113 30.00 -1.51 22.19
N ALA A 114 31.26 -1.93 22.32
CA ALA A 114 31.72 -3.00 23.22
C ALA A 114 32.78 -2.45 24.18
#